data_AF-A0A847WL53-F1
#
_entry.id   AF-A0A847WL53-F1
#
_cell.length_a   1.000
_cell.length_b   1.000
_cell.length_c   1.000
_cell.angle_alpha   90.00
_cell.angle_beta   90.00
_cell.angle_gamma   90.00
#
_symmetry.space_group_name_H-M   'P 1'
#
loop_
_entity.id
_entity.type
_entity.pdbx_description
1 polymer ?
#
loop_
_entity_poly.entity_id
_entity_poly.type
_entity_poly.pdbx_seq_one_letter_code
_entity_poly.pdbx_strand_id
1 'polypeptide(L)'
;MYLIRKIWNPSMFQGHYKRKNYFEGWYYKCIDEEQKCVYSFIPGVAYGKNGEGKHAFIQVIDGITHKTYYISFPIEAFWYSMKDFRIRIGNNEFTNHYISISIETPEICICGKLDFLNRVPYPQKWNAPGIMGPFSFVPRMECYHGVVNIHHEIQGSLWIDGRENNFSKGYGYIEKDWGRSFPEEWIWMQCNHFKNPNTSFMFSIALIPWLHSQFVGFLSFLKIEDHIYTFSTYSGAKIKKLGNHQDKWFIVIEDNQYQLEVYAKQKIGGYLKAPKNGQMSRMIVESIHSKVKVCLKDKKTNQVLFLENGTKVGMEIAGDIINWHKKSTR
;
A
#
# COMPACT_ATOMS: atom_id res chain seq x y z
N MET A 1 3.00 -18.27 -21.08
CA MET A 1 1.83 -18.12 -20.17
C MET A 1 2.02 -17.10 -19.06
N TYR A 2 3.13 -17.11 -18.30
CA TYR A 2 3.36 -16.18 -17.18
C TYR A 2 3.21 -14.69 -17.55
N LEU A 3 3.76 -14.26 -18.69
CA LEU A 3 3.67 -12.87 -19.17
C LEU A 3 2.23 -12.35 -19.32
N ILE A 4 1.31 -13.20 -19.77
CA ILE A 4 -0.11 -12.85 -19.90
C ILE A 4 -0.76 -12.89 -18.52
N ARG A 5 -0.46 -13.92 -17.73
CA ARG A 5 -1.04 -14.11 -16.40
C ARG A 5 -0.75 -12.94 -15.48
N LYS A 6 0.48 -12.43 -15.46
CA LYS A 6 0.89 -11.35 -14.55
C LYS A 6 0.20 -10.01 -14.85
N ILE A 7 -0.29 -9.78 -16.06
CA ILE A 7 -1.07 -8.57 -16.41
C ILE A 7 -2.40 -8.56 -15.65
N TRP A 8 -3.05 -9.72 -15.57
CA TRP A 8 -4.32 -9.93 -14.86
C TRP A 8 -4.14 -10.27 -13.38
N ASN A 9 -2.90 -10.42 -12.92
CA ASN A 9 -2.57 -10.74 -11.54
C ASN A 9 -1.47 -9.78 -11.06
N PRO A 10 -1.81 -8.50 -10.79
CA PRO A 10 -0.83 -7.49 -10.43
C PRO A 10 -0.07 -7.84 -9.15
N SER A 11 -0.63 -8.68 -8.28
CA SER A 11 0.02 -9.21 -7.08
C SER A 11 1.23 -10.10 -7.39
N MET A 12 1.28 -10.79 -8.53
CA MET A 12 2.44 -11.60 -8.92
C MET A 12 3.67 -10.73 -9.17
N PHE A 13 4.86 -11.31 -9.06
CA PHE A 13 6.10 -10.65 -9.46
C PHE A 13 6.00 -10.17 -10.92
N GLN A 14 6.43 -8.96 -11.21
CA GLN A 14 6.36 -8.32 -12.54
C GLN A 14 7.75 -8.18 -13.16
N GLY A 15 8.79 -8.25 -12.33
CA GLY A 15 10.18 -7.96 -12.67
C GLY A 15 10.96 -9.08 -13.39
N HIS A 16 10.34 -10.17 -13.86
CA HIS A 16 11.05 -11.33 -14.44
C HIS A 16 12.14 -10.97 -15.46
N TYR A 17 11.86 -10.02 -16.37
CA TYR A 17 12.79 -9.55 -17.41
C TYR A 17 13.53 -8.26 -17.05
N LYS A 18 13.38 -7.77 -15.82
CA LYS A 18 14.04 -6.55 -15.36
C LYS A 18 15.43 -6.89 -14.83
N ARG A 19 16.38 -6.00 -15.08
CA ARG A 19 17.80 -6.18 -14.72
C ARG A 19 18.43 -4.94 -14.08
N LYS A 20 17.80 -3.76 -14.24
CA LYS A 20 18.28 -2.46 -13.74
C LYS A 20 17.11 -1.47 -13.64
N ASN A 21 17.29 -0.39 -12.89
CA ASN A 21 16.31 0.68 -12.70
C ASN A 21 14.92 0.13 -12.34
N TYR A 22 14.89 -0.84 -11.43
CA TYR A 22 13.67 -1.54 -11.09
C TYR A 22 13.56 -1.77 -9.60
N PHE A 23 12.37 -1.59 -9.07
CA PHE A 23 12.02 -2.07 -7.74
C PHE A 23 10.68 -2.80 -7.82
N GLU A 24 10.45 -3.67 -6.85
CA GLU A 24 9.16 -4.29 -6.64
C GLU A 24 9.06 -4.72 -5.18
N GLY A 25 7.99 -4.29 -4.51
CA GLY A 25 7.76 -4.58 -3.09
C GLY A 25 6.29 -4.79 -2.79
N TRP A 26 6.01 -5.59 -1.76
CA TRP A 26 4.66 -5.87 -1.29
C TRP A 26 4.55 -5.40 0.15
N TYR A 27 3.59 -4.54 0.43
CA TYR A 27 3.35 -4.03 1.77
C TYR A 27 2.27 -4.87 2.45
N TYR A 28 2.63 -5.51 3.56
CA TYR A 28 1.71 -6.21 4.45
C TYR A 28 1.56 -5.41 5.72
N LYS A 29 0.35 -5.03 6.08
CA LYS A 29 0.04 -4.43 7.38
C LYS A 29 -0.76 -5.41 8.20
N CYS A 30 -0.27 -5.70 9.40
CA CYS A 30 -0.83 -6.68 10.33
C CYS A 30 -1.07 -5.99 11.67
N ILE A 31 -2.31 -6.03 12.16
CA ILE A 31 -2.70 -5.42 13.43
C ILE A 31 -3.50 -6.46 14.22
N ASP A 32 -3.15 -6.67 15.48
CA ASP A 32 -3.89 -7.54 16.40
C ASP A 32 -5.28 -7.01 16.78
N GLU A 33 -6.11 -7.85 17.39
CA GLU A 33 -7.48 -7.50 17.83
C GLU A 33 -7.50 -6.27 18.75
N GLU A 34 -6.55 -6.18 19.67
CA GLU A 34 -6.47 -5.09 20.66
C GLU A 34 -5.73 -3.85 20.15
N GLN A 35 -5.21 -3.88 18.92
CA GLN A 35 -4.42 -2.83 18.29
C GLN A 35 -3.16 -2.43 19.09
N LYS A 36 -2.59 -3.39 19.84
CA LYS A 36 -1.36 -3.26 20.63
C LYS A 36 -0.13 -3.72 19.84
N CYS A 37 -0.29 -4.63 18.90
CA CYS A 37 0.74 -5.12 18.00
C CYS A 37 0.43 -4.64 16.59
N VAL A 38 1.15 -3.64 16.11
CA VAL A 38 0.95 -3.02 14.79
C VAL A 38 2.26 -3.15 14.03
N TYR A 39 2.30 -4.02 13.03
CA TYR A 39 3.50 -4.25 12.23
C TYR A 39 3.21 -4.15 10.74
N SER A 40 4.17 -3.60 10.01
CA SER A 40 4.21 -3.75 8.56
C SER A 40 5.47 -4.48 8.11
N PHE A 41 5.31 -5.35 7.12
CA PHE A 41 6.37 -6.12 6.49
C PHE A 41 6.38 -5.83 4.99
N ILE A 42 7.54 -5.47 4.46
CA ILE A 42 7.71 -5.08 3.07
C ILE A 42 8.84 -5.91 2.45
N PRO A 43 8.56 -7.17 2.03
CA PRO A 43 9.47 -7.91 1.17
C PRO A 43 9.57 -7.25 -0.21
N GLY A 44 10.75 -7.29 -0.81
CA GLY A 44 10.94 -6.76 -2.15
C GLY A 44 12.30 -7.03 -2.76
N VAL A 45 12.48 -6.50 -3.97
CA VAL A 45 13.75 -6.47 -4.70
C VAL A 45 14.03 -5.08 -5.22
N ALA A 46 15.31 -4.72 -5.28
CA ALA A 46 15.78 -3.44 -5.77
C ALA A 46 16.98 -3.64 -6.70
N TYR A 47 16.87 -3.14 -7.93
CA TYR A 47 17.87 -3.22 -8.98
C TYR A 47 18.28 -1.79 -9.34
N GLY A 48 19.46 -1.37 -8.89
CA GLY A 48 19.95 -0.02 -9.13
C GLY A 48 20.30 0.26 -10.59
N LYS A 49 20.90 1.43 -10.81
CA LYS A 49 21.36 1.84 -12.14
C LYS A 49 22.42 0.84 -12.63
N ASN A 50 22.32 0.45 -13.90
CA ASN A 50 23.23 -0.52 -14.54
C ASN A 50 23.32 -1.90 -13.86
N GLY A 51 22.41 -2.23 -12.92
CA GLY A 51 22.43 -3.51 -12.20
C GLY A 51 23.24 -3.49 -10.91
N GLU A 52 23.83 -2.35 -10.54
CA GLU A 52 24.52 -2.17 -9.27
C GLU A 52 23.56 -2.20 -8.08
N GLY A 53 24.07 -2.64 -6.93
CA GLY A 53 23.28 -2.69 -5.69
C GLY A 53 22.05 -3.60 -5.81
N LYS A 54 22.11 -4.65 -6.65
CA LYS A 54 21.02 -5.61 -6.82
C LYS A 54 20.89 -6.45 -5.55
N HIS A 55 19.76 -6.35 -4.86
CA HIS A 55 19.50 -7.11 -3.65
C HIS A 55 18.01 -7.38 -3.48
N ALA A 56 17.72 -8.38 -2.65
CA ALA A 56 16.40 -8.54 -2.07
C ALA A 56 16.40 -7.89 -0.68
N PHE A 57 15.23 -7.54 -0.17
CA PHE A 57 15.12 -6.94 1.15
C PHE A 57 13.81 -7.33 1.83
N ILE A 58 13.80 -7.25 3.15
CA ILE A 58 12.59 -7.19 3.95
C ILE A 58 12.71 -5.95 4.83
N GLN A 59 11.81 -5.00 4.63
CA GLN A 59 11.69 -3.82 5.50
C GLN A 59 10.57 -4.06 6.52
N VAL A 60 10.85 -3.80 7.79
CA VAL A 60 9.91 -4.03 8.91
C VAL A 60 9.66 -2.72 9.61
N ILE A 61 8.40 -2.47 9.99
CA ILE A 61 7.97 -1.28 10.71
C ILE A 61 7.21 -1.73 11.94
N ASP A 62 7.64 -1.27 13.11
CA ASP A 62 6.83 -1.28 14.32
C ASP A 62 6.02 0.01 14.38
N GLY A 63 4.71 -0.10 14.17
CA GLY A 63 3.78 1.03 14.15
C GLY A 63 3.53 1.67 15.52
N ILE A 64 3.96 1.03 16.62
CA ILE A 64 3.86 1.55 17.98
C ILE A 64 5.13 2.32 18.35
N THR A 65 6.31 1.71 18.15
CA THR A 65 7.58 2.33 18.52
C THR A 65 8.19 3.20 17.43
N HIS A 66 7.66 3.12 16.20
CA HIS A 66 8.16 3.78 14.99
C HIS A 66 9.55 3.31 14.56
N LYS A 67 10.07 2.24 15.16
CA LYS A 67 11.33 1.62 14.73
C LYS A 67 11.15 0.96 13.37
N THR A 68 12.17 1.11 12.54
CA THR A 68 12.21 0.52 11.21
C THR A 68 13.50 -0.25 11.03
N TYR A 69 13.40 -1.36 10.30
CA TYR A 69 14.50 -2.28 10.05
C TYR A 69 14.54 -2.54 8.55
N TYR A 70 15.74 -2.48 7.96
CA TYR A 70 15.95 -2.79 6.55
C TYR A 70 16.93 -3.95 6.45
N ILE A 71 16.41 -5.17 6.34
CA ILE A 71 17.24 -6.37 6.23
C ILE A 71 17.53 -6.62 4.75
N SER A 72 18.81 -6.51 4.37
CA SER A 72 19.28 -6.76 3.01
C SER A 72 19.69 -8.21 2.84
N PHE A 73 19.34 -8.80 1.69
CA PHE A 73 19.67 -10.17 1.31
C PHE A 73 20.34 -10.20 -0.06
N PRO A 74 21.25 -11.15 -0.32
CA PRO A 74 21.74 -11.40 -1.67
C PRO A 74 20.55 -11.69 -2.59
N ILE A 75 20.61 -11.22 -3.84
CA ILE A 75 19.48 -11.34 -4.76
C ILE A 75 19.13 -12.80 -5.08
N GLU A 76 20.09 -13.70 -4.96
CA GLU A 76 19.94 -15.15 -5.14
C GLU A 76 18.99 -15.77 -4.10
N ALA A 77 18.80 -15.10 -2.94
CA ALA A 77 17.84 -15.52 -1.93
C ALA A 77 16.38 -15.24 -2.35
N PHE A 78 16.15 -14.42 -3.38
CA PHE A 78 14.81 -14.11 -3.88
C PHE A 78 14.31 -15.17 -4.87
N TRP A 79 13.17 -15.75 -4.54
CA TRP A 79 12.44 -16.67 -5.42
C TRP A 79 10.99 -16.20 -5.56
N TYR A 80 10.37 -16.52 -6.71
CA TYR A 80 8.95 -16.25 -6.93
C TYR A 80 8.30 -17.35 -7.78
N SER A 81 7.00 -17.51 -7.60
CA SER A 81 6.18 -18.43 -8.38
C SER A 81 5.81 -17.84 -9.75
N MET A 82 5.83 -18.68 -10.77
CA MET A 82 5.34 -18.35 -12.11
C MET A 82 3.83 -18.61 -12.27
N LYS A 83 3.16 -19.13 -11.24
CA LYS A 83 1.75 -19.56 -11.31
C LYS A 83 0.80 -18.64 -10.52
N ASP A 84 1.25 -18.12 -9.40
CA ASP A 84 0.46 -17.40 -8.40
C ASP A 84 1.30 -16.34 -7.66
N PHE A 85 0.67 -15.57 -6.78
CA PHE A 85 1.39 -14.67 -5.89
C PHE A 85 1.99 -15.44 -4.71
N ARG A 86 3.28 -15.78 -4.87
CA ARG A 86 4.11 -16.39 -3.85
C ARG A 86 5.56 -15.99 -4.07
N ILE A 87 6.19 -15.41 -3.06
CA ILE A 87 7.60 -15.02 -3.09
C ILE A 87 8.31 -15.57 -1.84
N ARG A 88 9.61 -15.80 -1.96
CA ARG A 88 10.49 -16.14 -0.84
C ARG A 88 11.73 -15.27 -0.85
N ILE A 89 12.22 -14.94 0.34
CA ILE A 89 13.51 -14.25 0.57
C ILE A 89 14.23 -15.02 1.67
N GLY A 90 15.20 -15.86 1.27
CA GLY A 90 15.81 -16.82 2.20
C GLY A 90 14.75 -17.77 2.77
N ASN A 91 14.65 -17.83 4.10
CA ASN A 91 13.69 -18.66 4.82
C ASN A 91 12.31 -18.00 5.02
N ASN A 92 12.10 -16.80 4.48
CA ASN A 92 10.85 -16.06 4.61
C ASN A 92 9.97 -16.34 3.40
N GLU A 93 8.66 -16.45 3.60
CA GLU A 93 7.68 -16.69 2.55
C GLU A 93 6.47 -15.75 2.68
N PHE A 94 6.06 -15.16 1.56
CA PHE A 94 4.98 -14.18 1.52
C PHE A 94 4.01 -14.52 0.39
N THR A 95 2.72 -14.53 0.72
CA THR A 95 1.61 -14.82 -0.19
C THR A 95 0.40 -13.94 0.14
N ASN A 96 -0.63 -13.95 -0.69
CA ASN A 96 -1.92 -13.37 -0.26
C ASN A 96 -2.67 -14.22 0.77
N HIS A 97 -2.20 -15.43 1.13
CA HIS A 97 -2.85 -16.34 2.08
C HIS A 97 -2.21 -16.34 3.47
N TYR A 98 -0.92 -16.04 3.56
CA TYR A 98 -0.16 -16.05 4.80
C TYR A 98 1.19 -15.37 4.59
N ILE A 99 1.83 -15.03 5.70
CA ILE A 99 3.26 -14.75 5.77
C ILE A 99 3.92 -15.71 6.76
N SER A 100 5.12 -16.17 6.43
CA SER A 100 5.99 -16.97 7.29
C SER A 100 7.32 -16.24 7.37
N ILE A 101 7.69 -15.81 8.57
CA ILE A 101 8.86 -14.97 8.81
C ILE A 101 9.88 -15.76 9.65
N SER A 102 11.14 -15.64 9.26
CA SER A 102 12.32 -16.16 9.94
C SER A 102 13.46 -15.19 9.67
N ILE A 103 13.53 -14.13 10.47
CA ILE A 103 14.54 -13.08 10.44
C ILE A 103 15.34 -13.16 11.74
N GLU A 104 16.64 -13.24 11.63
CA GLU A 104 17.57 -13.18 12.76
C GLU A 104 18.70 -12.22 12.40
N THR A 105 18.70 -11.05 13.02
CA THR A 105 19.78 -10.06 12.90
C THR A 105 20.14 -9.54 14.28
N PRO A 106 21.29 -8.86 14.45
CA PRO A 106 21.63 -8.19 15.71
C PRO A 106 20.64 -7.10 16.13
N GLU A 107 19.85 -6.57 15.19
CA GLU A 107 18.93 -5.46 15.41
C GLU A 107 17.50 -5.93 15.73
N ILE A 108 17.09 -7.07 15.17
CA ILE A 108 15.75 -7.64 15.35
C ILE A 108 15.74 -9.15 15.09
N CYS A 109 15.00 -9.89 15.92
CA CYS A 109 14.70 -11.30 15.70
C CYS A 109 13.19 -11.49 15.58
N ILE A 110 12.73 -12.08 14.46
CA ILE A 110 11.32 -12.37 14.19
C ILE A 110 11.18 -13.79 13.66
N CYS A 111 10.36 -14.61 14.31
CA CYS A 111 9.97 -15.90 13.76
C CYS A 111 8.49 -16.22 13.99
N GLY A 112 7.85 -16.88 13.04
CA GLY A 112 6.45 -17.29 13.17
C GLY A 112 5.68 -17.22 11.86
N LYS A 113 4.38 -17.43 11.94
CA LYS A 113 3.49 -17.49 10.78
C LYS A 113 2.15 -16.85 11.10
N LEU A 114 1.67 -16.04 10.17
CA LEU A 114 0.32 -15.47 10.20
C LEU A 114 -0.46 -15.97 8.98
N ASP A 115 -1.55 -16.67 9.21
CA ASP A 115 -2.51 -17.09 8.19
C ASP A 115 -3.60 -16.01 8.01
N PHE A 116 -4.04 -15.80 6.77
CA PHE A 116 -5.02 -14.78 6.40
C PHE A 116 -6.35 -15.43 6.02
N LEU A 117 -7.36 -15.24 6.87
CA LEU A 117 -8.70 -15.78 6.75
C LEU A 117 -9.67 -14.72 6.20
N ASN A 118 -10.84 -15.14 5.73
CA ASN A 118 -11.93 -14.26 5.28
C ASN A 118 -11.46 -13.11 4.37
N ARG A 119 -10.54 -13.42 3.46
CA ARG A 119 -9.84 -12.43 2.66
C ARG A 119 -10.78 -11.78 1.66
N VAL A 120 -10.74 -10.46 1.62
CA VAL A 120 -11.42 -9.65 0.62
C VAL A 120 -10.38 -9.11 -0.35
N PRO A 121 -10.24 -9.67 -1.57
CA PRO A 121 -9.37 -9.11 -2.58
C PRO A 121 -9.94 -7.81 -3.16
N TYR A 122 -9.10 -6.96 -3.72
CA TYR A 122 -9.62 -5.84 -4.52
C TYR A 122 -10.31 -6.38 -5.79
N PRO A 123 -11.51 -5.89 -6.17
CA PRO A 123 -12.23 -6.38 -7.34
C PRO A 123 -11.42 -6.23 -8.63
N GLN A 124 -11.40 -7.29 -9.44
CA GLN A 124 -10.78 -7.29 -10.76
C GLN A 124 -11.85 -7.36 -11.84
N LYS A 125 -11.62 -6.66 -12.95
CA LYS A 125 -12.44 -6.72 -14.17
C LYS A 125 -11.53 -6.97 -15.37
N TRP A 126 -12.11 -7.49 -16.45
CA TRP A 126 -11.38 -7.69 -17.70
C TRP A 126 -10.82 -6.39 -18.31
N ASN A 127 -11.28 -5.20 -17.92
CA ASN A 127 -10.71 -3.92 -18.37
C ASN A 127 -10.06 -3.13 -17.23
N ALA A 128 -9.98 -3.73 -16.04
CA ALA A 128 -9.40 -3.16 -14.83
C ALA A 128 -8.81 -4.30 -13.98
N PRO A 129 -7.57 -4.75 -14.27
CA PRO A 129 -6.91 -5.85 -13.55
C PRO A 129 -6.70 -5.60 -12.05
N GLY A 130 -6.85 -4.36 -11.59
CA GLY A 130 -6.75 -3.96 -10.20
C GLY A 130 -7.10 -2.49 -10.02
N ILE A 131 -6.67 -1.90 -8.91
CA ILE A 131 -6.99 -0.52 -8.50
C ILE A 131 -6.60 0.54 -9.53
N MET A 132 -5.53 0.33 -10.31
CA MET A 132 -5.11 1.27 -11.38
C MET A 132 -6.03 1.24 -12.60
N GLY A 133 -6.98 0.31 -12.68
CA GLY A 133 -7.92 0.22 -13.78
C GLY A 133 -7.23 0.13 -15.14
N PRO A 134 -7.64 0.93 -16.14
CA PRO A 134 -7.00 0.96 -17.45
C PRO A 134 -5.51 1.33 -17.42
N PHE A 135 -5.04 2.07 -16.40
CA PHE A 135 -3.62 2.42 -16.29
C PHE A 135 -2.71 1.20 -16.08
N SER A 136 -3.26 0.05 -15.63
CA SER A 136 -2.51 -1.20 -15.56
C SER A 136 -1.94 -1.65 -16.91
N PHE A 137 -2.53 -1.22 -18.03
CA PHE A 137 -2.07 -1.56 -19.38
C PHE A 137 -1.11 -0.52 -19.98
N VAL A 138 -0.99 0.66 -19.36
CA VAL A 138 -0.10 1.71 -19.88
C VAL A 138 1.33 1.28 -19.64
N PRO A 139 2.18 1.19 -20.68
CA PRO A 139 3.56 0.76 -20.51
C PRO A 139 4.44 1.88 -19.95
N ARG A 140 5.51 1.50 -19.23
CA ARG A 140 6.60 2.40 -18.79
C ARG A 140 6.15 3.53 -17.85
N MET A 141 5.09 3.33 -17.08
CA MET A 141 4.81 4.21 -15.93
C MET A 141 5.96 4.13 -14.94
N GLU A 142 6.25 5.24 -14.26
CA GLU A 142 7.35 5.31 -13.29
C GLU A 142 7.10 4.38 -12.10
N CYS A 143 5.87 4.39 -11.60
CA CYS A 143 5.38 3.51 -10.54
C CYS A 143 4.04 2.92 -10.95
N TYR A 144 3.86 1.63 -10.71
CA TYR A 144 2.58 0.96 -10.74
C TYR A 144 2.21 0.55 -9.32
N HIS A 145 0.92 0.62 -9.02
CA HIS A 145 0.33 0.32 -7.74
C HIS A 145 -0.73 -0.77 -7.88
N GLY A 146 -0.76 -1.70 -6.92
CA GLY A 146 -1.69 -2.82 -6.91
C GLY A 146 -2.17 -3.10 -5.50
N VAL A 147 -3.48 -3.21 -5.32
CA VAL A 147 -4.08 -3.65 -4.05
C VAL A 147 -4.42 -5.12 -4.17
N VAL A 148 -3.93 -5.92 -3.22
CA VAL A 148 -4.05 -7.38 -3.23
C VAL A 148 -5.24 -7.80 -2.37
N ASN A 149 -5.16 -7.58 -1.06
CA ASN A 149 -6.25 -7.82 -0.12
C ASN A 149 -6.59 -6.48 0.57
N ILE A 150 -7.83 -6.01 0.40
CA ILE A 150 -8.30 -4.79 1.08
C ILE A 150 -8.61 -5.06 2.55
N HIS A 151 -8.97 -6.29 2.89
CA HIS A 151 -9.24 -6.73 4.25
C HIS A 151 -8.98 -8.24 4.37
N HIS A 152 -8.54 -8.69 5.53
CA HIS A 152 -8.51 -10.09 5.92
C HIS A 152 -8.39 -10.18 7.44
N GLU A 153 -8.92 -11.26 8.00
CA GLU A 153 -8.68 -11.64 9.39
C GLU A 153 -7.33 -12.36 9.50
N ILE A 154 -6.66 -12.19 10.63
CA ILE A 154 -5.37 -12.82 10.90
C ILE A 154 -5.55 -13.95 11.91
N GLN A 155 -4.85 -15.06 11.70
CA GLN A 155 -4.71 -16.18 12.64
C GLN A 155 -3.22 -16.51 12.82
N GLY A 156 -2.77 -16.59 14.08
CA GLY A 156 -1.39 -16.96 14.40
C GLY A 156 -0.64 -15.91 15.23
N SER A 157 0.65 -16.17 15.44
CA SER A 157 1.53 -15.33 16.26
C SER A 157 2.91 -15.20 15.64
N LEU A 158 3.61 -14.13 16.04
CA LEU A 158 5.03 -13.92 15.76
C LEU A 158 5.78 -13.78 17.08
N TRP A 159 6.91 -14.46 17.20
CA TRP A 159 7.91 -14.19 18.22
C TRP A 159 8.79 -13.04 17.74
N ILE A 160 8.78 -11.92 18.45
CA ILE A 160 9.56 -10.72 18.13
C ILE A 160 10.44 -10.41 19.35
N ASP A 161 11.75 -10.43 19.16
CA ASP A 161 12.76 -10.22 20.21
C ASP A 161 12.48 -11.04 21.48
N GLY A 162 12.14 -12.33 21.29
CA GLY A 162 11.87 -13.29 22.37
C GLY A 162 10.49 -13.14 23.03
N ARG A 163 9.61 -12.26 22.53
CA ARG A 163 8.23 -12.11 23.01
C ARG A 163 7.23 -12.60 21.98
N GLU A 164 6.30 -13.44 22.40
CA GLU A 164 5.18 -13.84 21.54
C GLU A 164 4.18 -12.68 21.41
N ASN A 165 3.84 -12.35 20.17
CA ASN A 165 2.83 -11.37 19.80
C ASN A 165 1.72 -12.10 19.03
N ASN A 166 0.53 -12.17 19.63
CA ASN A 166 -0.62 -12.82 19.02
C ASN A 166 -1.36 -11.83 18.11
N PHE A 167 -1.51 -12.17 16.83
CA PHE A 167 -2.26 -11.37 15.86
C PHE A 167 -3.64 -11.95 15.57
N SER A 168 -4.01 -13.06 16.20
CA SER A 168 -5.29 -13.73 15.97
C SER A 168 -6.46 -12.79 16.20
N LYS A 169 -7.49 -12.87 15.35
CA LYS A 169 -8.66 -11.97 15.31
C LYS A 169 -8.33 -10.51 14.98
N GLY A 170 -7.07 -10.23 14.68
CA GLY A 170 -6.62 -8.98 14.10
C GLY A 170 -7.00 -8.86 12.63
N TYR A 171 -6.72 -7.69 12.05
CA TYR A 171 -6.96 -7.40 10.64
C TYR A 171 -5.70 -7.01 9.90
N GLY A 172 -5.68 -7.31 8.61
CA GLY A 172 -4.61 -6.89 7.74
C GLY A 172 -5.03 -6.34 6.38
N TYR A 173 -4.03 -5.81 5.68
CA TYR A 173 -4.12 -5.21 4.36
C TYR A 173 -2.86 -5.54 3.56
N ILE A 174 -3.00 -5.78 2.26
CA ILE A 174 -1.88 -6.09 1.37
C ILE A 174 -1.96 -5.24 0.11
N GLU A 175 -0.90 -4.51 -0.18
CA GLU A 175 -0.70 -3.82 -1.45
C GLU A 175 0.71 -4.06 -1.99
N LYS A 176 0.99 -3.47 -3.14
CA LYS A 176 2.20 -3.71 -3.89
C LYS A 176 2.50 -2.54 -4.81
N ASP A 177 3.77 -2.17 -4.85
CA ASP A 177 4.30 -1.23 -5.83
C ASP A 177 5.44 -1.84 -6.63
N TRP A 178 5.51 -1.47 -7.91
CA TRP A 178 6.63 -1.86 -8.76
C TRP A 178 6.86 -0.84 -9.87
N GLY A 179 8.10 -0.77 -10.34
CA GLY A 179 8.45 0.21 -11.37
C GLY A 179 9.89 0.65 -11.25
N ARG A 180 10.14 1.91 -11.58
CA ARG A 180 11.47 2.52 -11.52
C ARG A 180 11.67 3.36 -10.27
N SER A 181 10.70 4.20 -9.91
CA SER A 181 10.78 5.08 -8.75
C SER A 181 9.39 5.22 -8.15
N PHE A 182 9.31 5.63 -6.89
CA PHE A 182 8.08 6.25 -6.40
C PHE A 182 7.91 7.64 -7.04
N PRO A 183 6.66 8.15 -7.13
CA PRO A 183 6.39 9.51 -7.58
C PRO A 183 7.24 10.55 -6.81
N GLU A 184 7.47 11.72 -7.38
CA GLU A 184 8.17 12.79 -6.64
C GLU A 184 7.29 13.33 -5.49
N GLU A 185 5.98 13.37 -5.68
CA GLU A 185 5.00 13.87 -4.72
C GLU A 185 3.81 12.94 -4.60
N TRP A 186 3.44 12.57 -3.37
CA TRP A 186 2.23 11.79 -3.10
C TRP A 186 1.70 11.96 -1.68
N ILE A 187 0.43 11.61 -1.51
CA ILE A 187 -0.17 11.26 -0.23
C ILE A 187 -0.75 9.86 -0.40
N TRP A 188 -0.45 8.96 0.53
CA TRP A 188 -1.10 7.65 0.65
C TRP A 188 -1.70 7.49 2.04
N MET A 189 -2.88 6.88 2.11
CA MET A 189 -3.61 6.57 3.32
C MET A 189 -4.32 5.23 3.22
N GLN A 190 -4.27 4.43 4.28
CA GLN A 190 -5.01 3.17 4.38
C GLN A 190 -5.51 2.91 5.81
N CYS A 191 -6.76 2.46 5.94
CA CYS A 191 -7.39 2.12 7.22
C CYS A 191 -8.38 0.97 7.10
N ASN A 192 -8.32 0.02 8.04
CA ASN A 192 -9.32 -1.04 8.24
C ASN A 192 -9.96 -1.00 9.64
N HIS A 193 -9.49 -0.12 10.53
CA HIS A 193 -9.88 -0.11 11.94
C HIS A 193 -10.90 0.99 12.19
N PHE A 194 -12.12 0.75 11.74
CA PHE A 194 -13.30 1.57 11.98
C PHE A 194 -14.17 0.94 13.09
N LYS A 195 -15.27 1.60 13.46
CA LYS A 195 -16.22 1.00 14.41
C LYS A 195 -16.92 -0.18 13.75
N ASN A 196 -17.26 -0.05 12.47
CA ASN A 196 -17.68 -1.18 11.66
C ASN A 196 -16.46 -2.00 11.20
N PRO A 197 -16.29 -3.26 11.67
CA PRO A 197 -15.12 -4.09 11.36
C PRO A 197 -15.00 -4.46 9.87
N ASN A 198 -16.11 -4.43 9.12
CA ASN A 198 -16.14 -4.80 7.70
C ASN A 198 -15.89 -3.60 6.76
N THR A 199 -15.22 -2.56 7.26
CA THR A 199 -14.92 -1.33 6.53
C THR A 199 -13.45 -1.26 6.16
N SER A 200 -13.16 -0.88 4.91
CA SER A 200 -11.80 -0.63 4.45
C SER A 200 -11.73 0.63 3.62
N PHE A 201 -10.75 1.47 3.88
CA PHE A 201 -10.55 2.73 3.18
C PHE A 201 -9.11 2.83 2.70
N MET A 202 -8.95 3.29 1.46
CA MET A 202 -7.66 3.67 0.90
C MET A 202 -7.82 4.95 0.08
N PHE A 203 -6.82 5.80 0.14
CA PHE A 203 -6.67 6.95 -0.74
C PHE A 203 -5.20 7.14 -1.10
N SER A 204 -4.93 7.36 -2.38
CA SER A 204 -3.62 7.74 -2.89
C SER A 204 -3.78 8.83 -3.95
N ILE A 205 -2.98 9.88 -3.87
CA ILE A 205 -2.83 10.92 -4.90
C ILE A 205 -1.35 11.10 -5.18
N ALA A 206 -0.96 11.18 -6.45
CA ALA A 206 0.43 11.32 -6.84
C ALA A 206 0.60 12.18 -8.10
N LEU A 207 1.76 12.84 -8.19
CA LEU A 207 2.23 13.49 -9.42
C LEU A 207 2.89 12.44 -10.32
N ILE A 208 2.28 12.16 -11.47
CA ILE A 208 2.68 11.06 -12.36
C ILE A 208 3.37 11.64 -13.61
N PRO A 209 4.65 11.28 -13.87
CA PRO A 209 5.30 11.61 -15.13
C PRO A 209 4.59 10.97 -16.32
N TRP A 210 4.41 11.72 -17.40
CA TRP A 210 3.72 11.28 -18.60
C TRP A 210 4.45 11.71 -19.87
N LEU A 211 5.44 10.91 -20.27
CA LEU A 211 6.33 11.21 -21.40
C LEU A 211 7.01 12.58 -21.26
N HIS A 212 6.45 13.61 -21.91
CA HIS A 212 6.95 15.00 -21.90
C HIS A 212 6.09 15.95 -21.04
N SER A 213 5.07 15.42 -20.36
CA SER A 213 4.19 16.16 -19.46
C SER A 213 4.10 15.46 -18.10
N GLN A 214 3.24 15.95 -17.23
CA GLN A 214 2.87 15.28 -15.99
C GLN A 214 1.41 15.55 -15.68
N PHE A 215 0.78 14.64 -14.92
CA PHE A 215 -0.58 14.83 -14.44
C PHE A 215 -0.70 14.35 -13.00
N VAL A 216 -1.66 14.91 -12.26
CA VAL A 216 -1.99 14.41 -10.93
C VAL A 216 -3.02 13.29 -11.06
N GLY A 217 -2.63 12.08 -10.67
CA GLY A 217 -3.51 10.92 -10.60
C GLY A 217 -3.93 10.64 -9.17
N PHE A 218 -5.12 10.07 -8.97
CA PHE A 218 -5.56 9.58 -7.67
C PHE A 218 -6.36 8.28 -7.80
N LEU A 219 -6.29 7.48 -6.74
CA LEU A 219 -6.95 6.20 -6.55
C LEU A 219 -7.54 6.18 -5.15
N SER A 220 -8.78 5.74 -5.00
CA SER A 220 -9.41 5.59 -3.70
C SER A 220 -10.53 4.57 -3.77
N PHE A 221 -10.71 3.87 -2.66
CA PHE A 221 -11.95 3.13 -2.42
C PHE A 221 -12.38 3.28 -0.97
N LEU A 222 -13.69 3.16 -0.76
CA LEU A 222 -14.29 2.91 0.54
C LEU A 222 -15.15 1.67 0.42
N LYS A 223 -14.81 0.61 1.15
CA LYS A 223 -15.64 -0.56 1.34
C LYS A 223 -16.46 -0.38 2.61
N ILE A 224 -17.77 -0.60 2.52
CA ILE A 224 -18.70 -0.65 3.64
C ILE A 224 -19.50 -1.94 3.46
N GLU A 225 -19.34 -2.88 4.39
CA GLU A 225 -19.91 -4.22 4.22
C GLU A 225 -19.57 -4.78 2.83
N ASP A 226 -20.53 -5.26 2.06
CA ASP A 226 -20.27 -5.85 0.73
C ASP A 226 -20.12 -4.82 -0.40
N HIS A 227 -20.26 -3.53 -0.11
CA HIS A 227 -20.28 -2.48 -1.13
C HIS A 227 -18.94 -1.76 -1.21
N ILE A 228 -18.38 -1.64 -2.40
CA ILE A 228 -17.12 -0.93 -2.67
C ILE A 228 -17.40 0.29 -3.54
N TYR A 229 -17.19 1.47 -2.97
CA TYR A 229 -17.25 2.76 -3.66
C TYR A 229 -15.86 3.11 -4.16
N THR A 230 -15.65 3.12 -5.47
CA THR A 230 -14.34 3.41 -6.08
C THR A 230 -14.32 4.81 -6.69
N PHE A 231 -13.33 5.61 -6.30
CA PHE A 231 -13.08 6.93 -6.84
C PHE A 231 -11.66 6.99 -7.42
N SER A 232 -11.53 7.31 -8.69
CA SER A 232 -10.22 7.42 -9.34
C SER A 232 -10.24 8.40 -10.48
N THR A 233 -9.06 8.83 -10.93
CA THR A 233 -8.92 9.68 -12.12
C THR A 233 -9.58 9.05 -13.37
N TYR A 234 -9.59 7.71 -13.48
CA TYR A 234 -10.17 7.02 -14.63
C TYR A 234 -11.67 6.68 -14.47
N SER A 235 -12.25 6.81 -13.27
CA SER A 235 -13.69 6.54 -13.05
C SER A 235 -14.57 7.78 -13.28
N GLY A 236 -13.97 8.92 -13.64
CA GLY A 236 -14.68 10.20 -13.78
C GLY A 236 -14.81 10.99 -12.47
N ALA A 237 -14.32 10.44 -11.36
CA ALA A 237 -14.25 11.15 -10.09
C ALA A 237 -13.22 12.29 -10.14
N LYS A 238 -13.41 13.30 -9.29
CA LYS A 238 -12.54 14.48 -9.21
C LYS A 238 -12.25 14.84 -7.76
N ILE A 239 -11.02 15.27 -7.50
CA ILE A 239 -10.68 15.96 -6.25
C ILE A 239 -11.24 17.37 -6.33
N LYS A 240 -12.07 17.74 -5.36
CA LYS A 240 -12.67 19.09 -5.25
C LYS A 240 -11.90 19.97 -4.29
N LYS A 241 -11.38 19.37 -3.23
CA LYS A 241 -10.58 20.06 -2.21
C LYS A 241 -9.47 19.12 -1.75
N LEU A 242 -8.28 19.69 -1.61
CA LEU A 242 -7.13 19.08 -0.96
C LEU A 242 -6.43 20.21 -0.20
N GLY A 243 -6.25 20.05 1.10
CA GLY A 243 -5.58 21.04 1.93
C GLY A 243 -4.99 20.43 3.18
N ASN A 244 -4.09 21.19 3.80
CA ASN A 244 -3.45 20.84 5.05
C ASN A 244 -3.44 22.06 5.98
N HIS A 245 -3.65 21.82 7.28
CA HIS A 245 -3.40 22.80 8.33
C HIS A 245 -2.90 22.11 9.60
N GLN A 246 -1.64 22.33 9.98
CA GLN A 246 -1.01 21.76 11.19
C GLN A 246 -1.23 20.23 11.29
N ASP A 247 -0.74 19.49 10.29
CA ASP A 247 -0.82 18.02 10.19
C ASP A 247 -2.24 17.45 10.06
N LYS A 248 -3.25 18.31 9.85
CA LYS A 248 -4.62 17.92 9.54
C LYS A 248 -4.87 18.11 8.05
N TRP A 249 -5.10 16.99 7.38
CA TRP A 249 -5.43 16.93 5.96
C TRP A 249 -6.93 16.88 5.76
N PHE A 250 -7.39 17.61 4.75
CA PHE A 250 -8.78 17.58 4.32
C PHE A 250 -8.84 17.32 2.82
N ILE A 251 -9.56 16.28 2.44
CA ILE A 251 -9.74 15.84 1.06
C ILE A 251 -11.23 15.70 0.78
N VAL A 252 -11.67 16.22 -0.36
CA VAL A 252 -13.02 16.00 -0.88
C VAL A 252 -12.90 15.46 -2.29
N ILE A 253 -13.50 14.30 -2.50
CA ILE A 253 -13.59 13.61 -3.78
C ILE A 253 -15.06 13.52 -4.14
N GLU A 254 -15.41 13.74 -5.40
CA GLU A 254 -16.77 13.51 -5.87
C GLU A 254 -16.77 12.80 -7.21
N ASP A 255 -17.82 12.04 -7.47
CA ASP A 255 -18.23 11.68 -8.82
C ASP A 255 -19.63 12.28 -9.10
N ASN A 256 -20.35 11.70 -10.06
CA ASN A 256 -21.71 12.08 -10.43
C ASN A 256 -22.76 11.74 -9.36
N GLN A 257 -22.52 10.74 -8.51
CA GLN A 257 -23.50 10.23 -7.54
C GLN A 257 -23.09 10.52 -6.09
N TYR A 258 -21.82 10.40 -5.75
CA TYR A 258 -21.32 10.40 -4.38
C TYR A 258 -20.28 11.48 -4.11
N GLN A 259 -20.21 11.91 -2.86
CA GLN A 259 -19.15 12.74 -2.31
C GLN A 259 -18.49 12.02 -1.13
N LEU A 260 -17.17 11.90 -1.18
CA LEU A 260 -16.32 11.32 -0.15
C LEU A 260 -15.47 12.44 0.49
N GLU A 261 -15.68 12.68 1.78
CA GLU A 261 -14.90 13.62 2.58
C GLU A 261 -13.98 12.84 3.52
N VAL A 262 -12.71 13.22 3.54
CA VAL A 262 -11.68 12.57 4.36
C VAL A 262 -10.95 13.63 5.15
N TYR A 263 -10.95 13.47 6.48
CA TYR A 263 -10.18 14.29 7.40
C TYR A 263 -9.15 13.41 8.08
N ALA A 264 -7.87 13.59 7.77
CA ALA A 264 -6.80 12.80 8.36
C ALA A 264 -5.95 13.65 9.31
N LYS A 265 -5.60 13.09 10.46
CA LYS A 265 -4.62 13.67 11.38
C LYS A 265 -3.37 12.81 11.34
N GLN A 266 -2.33 13.36 10.71
CA GLN A 266 -1.04 12.71 10.63
C GLN A 266 -0.43 12.61 12.04
N LYS A 267 0.22 11.49 12.31
CA LYS A 267 1.00 11.23 13.52
C LYS A 267 2.45 10.99 13.14
N ILE A 268 3.30 10.91 14.17
CA ILE A 268 4.72 10.53 14.00
C ILE A 268 4.77 9.15 13.32
N GLY A 269 5.81 8.96 12.52
CA GLY A 269 6.02 7.76 11.73
C GLY A 269 7.47 7.29 11.78
N GLY A 270 7.69 6.08 11.28
CA GLY A 270 9.02 5.51 11.09
C GLY A 270 9.63 5.92 9.75
N TYR A 271 10.95 5.96 9.70
CA TYR A 271 11.68 6.27 8.47
C TYR A 271 11.85 5.02 7.61
N LEU A 272 11.40 5.08 6.36
CA LEU A 272 11.51 3.98 5.40
C LEU A 272 12.38 4.36 4.23
N LYS A 273 13.04 3.35 3.67
CA LYS A 273 13.66 3.45 2.36
C LYS A 273 12.60 3.27 1.28
N ALA A 274 12.62 4.15 0.30
CA ALA A 274 11.76 4.18 -0.87
C ALA A 274 12.61 4.21 -2.16
N PRO A 275 12.07 3.70 -3.27
CA PRO A 275 12.82 3.56 -4.52
C PRO A 275 12.98 4.90 -5.26
N LYS A 276 14.21 5.18 -5.69
CA LYS A 276 14.56 6.20 -6.68
C LYS A 276 15.49 5.57 -7.71
N ASN A 277 15.05 5.50 -8.96
CA ASN A 277 15.79 4.81 -10.03
C ASN A 277 16.16 3.35 -9.71
N GLY A 278 15.28 2.63 -9.03
CA GLY A 278 15.45 1.23 -8.63
C GLY A 278 16.34 1.02 -7.41
N GLN A 279 16.93 2.08 -6.84
CA GLN A 279 17.68 2.03 -5.59
C GLN A 279 16.79 2.46 -4.43
N MET A 280 16.87 1.76 -3.31
CA MET A 280 16.15 2.10 -2.07
C MET A 280 16.91 3.20 -1.31
N SER A 281 17.05 4.37 -1.95
CA SER A 281 17.91 5.48 -1.49
C SER A 281 17.15 6.71 -1.00
N ARG A 282 15.87 6.83 -1.32
CA ARG A 282 15.02 7.92 -0.80
C ARG A 282 14.53 7.53 0.59
N MET A 283 14.51 8.49 1.52
CA MET A 283 13.88 8.30 2.83
C MET A 283 12.49 8.93 2.83
N ILE A 284 11.50 8.21 3.35
CA ILE A 284 10.12 8.68 3.55
C ILE A 284 9.69 8.40 4.98
N VAL A 285 8.65 9.08 5.44
CA VAL A 285 8.06 8.84 6.76
C VAL A 285 6.68 8.22 6.57
N GLU A 286 6.50 7.03 7.12
CA GLU A 286 5.19 6.37 7.21
C GLU A 286 4.72 6.35 8.66
N SER A 287 3.52 6.85 8.90
CA SER A 287 2.82 6.66 10.17
C SER A 287 1.76 5.58 10.06
N ILE A 288 1.83 4.54 10.89
CA ILE A 288 0.79 3.50 11.00
C ILE A 288 -0.12 3.76 12.23
N HIS A 289 0.02 4.94 12.84
CA HIS A 289 -0.71 5.34 14.05
C HIS A 289 -1.55 6.62 13.82
N SER A 290 -1.72 7.03 12.56
CA SER A 290 -2.53 8.19 12.21
C SER A 290 -4.03 7.91 12.45
N LYS A 291 -4.84 8.96 12.39
CA LYS A 291 -6.31 8.87 12.52
C LYS A 291 -6.98 9.46 11.31
N VAL A 292 -8.15 8.93 10.95
CA VAL A 292 -8.96 9.45 9.85
C VAL A 292 -10.41 9.56 10.29
N LYS A 293 -11.15 10.49 9.71
CA LYS A 293 -12.60 10.53 9.71
C LYS A 293 -13.06 10.53 8.27
N VAL A 294 -13.93 9.59 7.92
CA VAL A 294 -14.42 9.39 6.55
C VAL A 294 -15.92 9.59 6.54
N CYS A 295 -16.41 10.37 5.57
CA CYS A 295 -17.83 10.62 5.36
C CYS A 295 -18.18 10.38 3.89
N LEU A 296 -19.14 9.50 3.63
CA LEU A 296 -19.69 9.26 2.30
C LEU A 296 -21.14 9.78 2.25
N LYS A 297 -21.45 10.57 1.23
CA LYS A 297 -22.79 11.14 1.00
C LYS A 297 -23.29 10.83 -0.39
N ASP A 298 -24.58 10.57 -0.51
CA ASP A 298 -25.30 10.61 -1.79
C ASP A 298 -25.60 12.08 -2.14
N LYS A 299 -25.18 12.52 -3.33
CA LYS A 299 -25.28 13.93 -3.74
C LYS A 299 -26.69 14.37 -4.09
N LYS A 300 -27.55 13.44 -4.52
CA LYS A 300 -28.92 13.75 -4.94
C LYS A 300 -29.83 13.96 -3.74
N THR A 301 -29.70 13.09 -2.75
CA THR A 301 -30.53 13.09 -1.53
C THR A 301 -29.90 13.86 -0.38
N ASN A 302 -28.59 14.15 -0.48
CA ASN A 302 -27.75 14.67 0.61
C ASN A 302 -27.72 13.74 1.85
N GLN A 303 -28.08 12.47 1.68
CA GLN A 303 -28.05 11.46 2.74
C GLN A 303 -26.61 11.06 3.06
N VAL A 304 -26.26 11.01 4.34
CA VAL A 304 -25.00 10.42 4.81
C VAL A 304 -25.13 8.90 4.80
N LEU A 305 -24.35 8.24 3.96
CA LEU A 305 -24.30 6.78 3.84
C LEU A 305 -23.28 6.17 4.81
N PHE A 306 -22.25 6.93 5.18
CA PHE A 306 -21.22 6.50 6.11
C PHE A 306 -20.60 7.71 6.81
N LEU A 307 -20.33 7.59 8.11
CA LEU A 307 -19.61 8.59 8.89
C LEU A 307 -18.94 7.93 10.09
N GLU A 308 -17.65 7.61 9.98
CA GLU A 308 -16.90 7.00 11.07
C GLU A 308 -15.48 7.56 11.20
N ASN A 309 -14.91 7.35 12.39
CA ASN A 309 -13.50 7.57 12.65
C ASN A 309 -12.76 6.25 12.53
N GLY A 310 -11.62 6.27 11.85
CA GLY A 310 -10.67 5.17 11.77
C GLY A 310 -9.41 5.43 12.59
N THR A 311 -8.87 4.38 13.18
CA THR A 311 -7.60 4.38 13.90
C THR A 311 -6.52 3.59 13.15
N LYS A 312 -5.28 3.66 13.63
CA LYS A 312 -4.12 2.96 13.08
C LYS A 312 -4.01 3.12 11.57
N VAL A 313 -4.21 4.35 11.11
CA VAL A 313 -4.16 4.70 9.69
C VAL A 313 -2.70 4.65 9.26
N GLY A 314 -2.42 3.88 8.21
CA GLY A 314 -1.16 3.97 7.46
C GLY A 314 -1.22 5.25 6.65
N MET A 315 -0.22 6.11 6.76
CA MET A 315 -0.20 7.41 6.13
C MET A 315 1.21 7.80 5.75
N GLU A 316 1.41 8.09 4.47
CA GLU A 316 2.66 8.57 3.89
C GLU A 316 2.44 9.87 3.16
N ILE A 317 3.39 10.79 3.30
CA ILE A 317 3.37 12.07 2.60
C ILE A 317 4.77 12.38 2.15
N ALA A 318 4.91 12.72 0.88
CA ALA A 318 6.17 13.14 0.31
C ALA A 318 5.95 14.25 -0.71
N GLY A 319 6.84 15.24 -0.68
CA GLY A 319 6.73 16.44 -1.51
C GLY A 319 5.55 17.35 -1.12
N ASP A 320 5.24 18.32 -1.98
CA ASP A 320 4.14 19.28 -1.77
C ASP A 320 3.08 19.14 -2.87
N ILE A 321 2.16 18.20 -2.69
CA ILE A 321 1.05 17.97 -3.62
C ILE A 321 -0.13 18.93 -3.40
N ILE A 322 -0.08 19.87 -2.44
CA ILE A 322 -1.25 20.70 -2.05
C ILE A 322 -1.74 21.54 -3.24
N ASN A 323 -0.82 22.07 -4.04
CA ASN A 323 -1.12 22.84 -5.26
C ASN A 323 -1.42 21.95 -6.48
N TRP A 324 -2.03 20.78 -6.28
CA TRP A 324 -2.25 19.75 -7.32
C TRP A 324 -2.86 20.29 -8.63
N HIS A 325 -3.80 21.23 -8.54
CA HIS A 325 -4.50 21.83 -9.67
C HIS A 325 -3.59 22.63 -10.61
N LYS A 326 -2.42 23.09 -10.15
CA LYS A 326 -1.43 23.82 -10.95
C LYS A 326 -0.32 22.92 -11.51
N LYS A 327 -0.24 21.67 -11.05
CA LYS A 327 0.87 20.77 -11.37
C LYS A 327 0.66 19.96 -12.64
N SER A 328 -0.60 19.74 -13.03
CA SER A 328 -0.91 19.06 -14.29
C SER A 328 -0.59 19.99 -15.45
N THR A 329 0.27 19.54 -16.37
CA THR A 329 0.65 20.26 -17.59
C THR A 329 -0.01 19.65 -18.84
N ARG A 330 -1.07 18.88 -18.62
CA ARG A 330 -1.87 18.19 -19.63
C ARG A 330 -3.27 18.78 -19.71
#